data_AF-A0A6L8FBK2-F1
#
_entry.id   AF-A0A6L8FBK2-F1
#
_cell.length_a   1.000
_cell.length_b   1.000
_cell.length_c   1.000
_cell.angle_alpha   90.00
_cell.angle_beta   90.00
_cell.angle_gamma   90.00
#
_symmetry.space_group_name_H-M   'P 1'
#
loop_
_entity.id
_entity.type
_entity.pdbx_description
1 polymer ?
#
loop_
_entity_poly.entity_id
_entity_poly.type
_entity_poly.pdbx_seq_one_letter_code
_entity_poly.pdbx_strand_id
1 'polypeptide(L)'
;MEDHINKFLAELSKFRSGFAYRGQKNKNWDLESSALRRMRQLDVAPYVLDSRRSQKALLTYHRDELLDPARTAGFGIEDGRELTDLELLAKLQHFGAATGLLDFTWNPLVALWFACQPAEEGDVSGTIFAVNLNDQQQFRRVSYEGSKNMSRIEELLSAEETPTPLYWEPIINSDANARIISQSSVFVIGQPYIPAEVVIKIRIQAYDKPAYRRHLAEHLGITDLTLFRDAYGFSSVNGAWSPIRRALLAETALNRGNWLHQQQDHQEAIDCYDQCLEQAGAIGEIYLLRANAKAALGHDADACADYDKAKQCEQLFLDSAAATSRREREFLRTLLFNRGNSRAMLRDFEGAGADFEAAKKHSPTEYWRVRAIFNLANVLARLHRLEDAAECYNDAIVSGGDGWEVPFGHAQFNLGNTFVMLGRLRSASNAFHKSVNSSRPSEHAASNLESAQRVIDFLGRSKIKSVSTFPESSTNGPITRVQILTAANDSGQTTVTFAGNAGSIGNTGGIDPLGLIRPPGGEGRPGETGFSVVVSRQD
;
A
#
# COMPACT_ATOMS: atom_id res chain seq x y z
N MET A 1 4.84 -2.37 25.25
CA MET A 1 5.90 -2.71 24.26
C MET A 1 7.23 -2.09 24.67
N GLU A 2 7.27 -0.79 24.95
CA GLU A 2 8.44 -0.06 25.52
C GLU A 2 8.96 -0.67 26.83
N ASP A 3 8.05 -1.20 27.65
CA ASP A 3 8.33 -1.85 28.94
C ASP A 3 9.26 -3.09 28.85
N HIS A 4 9.19 -3.86 27.76
CA HIS A 4 10.02 -5.08 27.60
C HIS A 4 11.49 -4.74 27.34
N ILE A 5 11.77 -3.73 26.50
CA ILE A 5 13.15 -3.30 26.22
C ILE A 5 13.73 -2.56 27.41
N ASN A 6 12.94 -1.74 28.10
CA ASN A 6 13.38 -1.10 29.34
C ASN A 6 13.75 -2.14 30.40
N LYS A 7 13.00 -3.23 30.50
CA LYS A 7 13.35 -4.37 31.36
C LYS A 7 14.69 -5.02 30.97
N PHE A 8 14.91 -5.25 29.66
CA PHE A 8 16.18 -5.79 29.18
C PHE A 8 17.37 -4.84 29.44
N LEU A 9 17.21 -3.55 29.14
CA LEU A 9 18.24 -2.54 29.40
C LEU A 9 18.53 -2.39 30.91
N ALA A 10 17.50 -2.50 31.76
CA ALA A 10 17.68 -2.51 33.21
C ALA A 10 18.46 -3.75 33.67
N GLU A 11 18.26 -4.92 33.07
CA GLU A 11 19.10 -6.09 33.35
C GLU A 11 20.54 -5.86 32.93
N LEU A 12 20.77 -5.19 31.79
CA LEU A 12 22.11 -4.89 31.30
C LEU A 12 22.83 -3.81 32.10
N SER A 13 22.13 -2.86 32.72
CA SER A 13 22.74 -1.83 33.57
C SER A 13 23.51 -2.40 34.77
N LYS A 14 23.32 -3.69 35.07
CA LYS A 14 24.08 -4.43 36.08
C LYS A 14 25.52 -4.72 35.62
N PHE A 15 25.80 -4.70 34.32
CA PHE A 15 27.12 -4.93 33.73
C PHE A 15 27.83 -3.60 33.47
N ARG A 16 29.12 -3.53 33.84
CA ARG A 16 29.95 -2.32 33.70
C ARG A 16 30.56 -2.21 32.30
N SER A 17 31.33 -1.15 32.04
CA SER A 17 32.16 -1.05 30.83
C SER A 17 33.14 -2.23 30.73
N GLY A 18 33.30 -2.79 29.52
CA GLY A 18 34.21 -3.93 29.26
C GLY A 18 33.53 -5.28 29.00
N PHE A 19 32.19 -5.34 29.05
CA PHE A 19 31.45 -6.54 28.66
C PHE A 19 31.17 -6.59 27.15
N ALA A 20 31.44 -7.74 26.55
CA ALA A 20 31.03 -8.08 25.19
C ALA A 20 29.92 -9.14 25.23
N TYR A 21 29.05 -9.12 24.22
CA TYR A 21 27.82 -9.91 24.18
C TYR A 21 27.75 -10.77 22.92
N ARG A 22 27.17 -11.98 23.01
CA ARG A 22 26.85 -12.83 21.86
C ARG A 22 25.42 -13.35 21.98
N GLY A 23 24.60 -13.08 20.97
CA GLY A 23 23.25 -13.62 20.87
C GLY A 23 23.23 -14.98 20.16
N GLN A 24 22.44 -15.91 20.67
CA GLN A 24 22.11 -17.17 20.01
C GLN A 24 20.60 -17.39 20.00
N LYS A 25 20.08 -17.77 18.83
CA LYS A 25 18.64 -17.98 18.63
C LYS A 25 18.05 -19.16 19.41
N ASN A 26 18.88 -20.11 19.87
CA ASN A 26 18.44 -21.28 20.60
C ASN A 26 19.22 -21.43 21.92
N LYS A 27 18.50 -21.47 23.04
CA LYS A 27 19.06 -21.60 24.39
C LYS A 27 19.79 -22.93 24.66
N ASN A 28 19.51 -23.96 23.85
CA ASN A 28 20.10 -25.29 24.01
C ASN A 28 21.47 -25.38 23.31
N TRP A 29 21.87 -24.35 22.57
CA TRP A 29 23.18 -24.32 21.93
C TRP A 29 24.26 -23.89 22.90
N ASP A 30 25.36 -24.63 22.87
CA ASP A 30 26.54 -24.31 23.65
C ASP A 30 27.28 -23.08 23.09
N LEU A 31 28.08 -22.44 23.94
CA LEU A 31 28.97 -21.36 23.51
C LEU A 31 30.23 -21.95 22.86
N GLU A 32 30.05 -22.46 21.64
CA GLU A 32 31.11 -23.14 20.88
C GLU A 32 31.29 -22.56 19.47
N SER A 33 32.52 -22.66 18.95
CA SER A 33 32.87 -22.19 17.61
C SER A 33 32.36 -23.14 16.53
N SER A 34 32.21 -22.65 15.30
CA SER A 34 31.76 -23.48 14.18
C SER A 34 32.79 -24.55 13.81
N ALA A 35 34.09 -24.29 14.00
CA ALA A 35 35.14 -25.30 13.86
C ALA A 35 34.93 -26.49 14.81
N LEU A 36 34.69 -26.24 16.10
CA LEU A 36 34.46 -27.30 17.08
C LEU A 36 33.18 -28.10 16.77
N ARG A 37 32.11 -27.43 16.35
CA ARG A 37 30.90 -28.10 15.86
C ARG A 37 31.18 -29.03 14.70
N ARG A 38 31.92 -28.55 13.69
CA ARG A 38 32.29 -29.35 12.52
C ARG A 38 33.15 -30.55 12.90
N MET A 39 34.10 -30.39 13.80
CA MET A 39 34.96 -31.48 14.28
C MET A 39 34.16 -32.54 15.05
N ARG A 40 33.19 -32.14 15.89
CA ARG A 40 32.28 -33.06 16.61
C ARG A 40 31.43 -33.90 15.66
N GLN A 41 30.93 -33.30 14.59
CA GLN A 41 30.10 -33.99 13.59
C GLN A 41 30.87 -35.05 12.78
N LEU A 42 32.19 -34.91 12.65
CA LEU A 42 33.05 -35.82 11.90
C LEU A 42 33.57 -37.00 12.74
N ASP A 43 32.97 -37.25 13.91
CA ASP A 43 33.31 -38.35 14.83
C ASP A 43 34.79 -38.34 15.29
N VAL A 44 35.38 -37.14 15.41
CA VAL A 44 36.66 -36.97 16.10
C VAL A 44 36.44 -37.39 17.56
N ALA A 45 37.02 -38.52 17.96
CA ALA A 45 36.71 -39.22 19.21
C ALA A 45 36.52 -38.27 20.40
N PRO A 46 35.43 -38.39 21.20
CA PRO A 46 35.09 -37.45 22.28
C PRO A 46 36.24 -37.15 23.27
N TYR A 47 37.13 -38.12 23.51
CA TYR A 47 38.31 -37.93 24.38
C TYR A 47 39.32 -36.90 23.84
N VAL A 48 39.32 -36.63 22.54
CA VAL A 48 40.15 -35.61 21.87
C VAL A 48 39.59 -34.21 22.12
N LEU A 49 38.32 -34.06 22.51
CA LEU A 49 37.61 -32.78 22.66
C LEU A 49 37.49 -32.27 24.11
N ASP A 50 37.92 -33.07 25.09
CA ASP A 50 37.87 -32.77 26.54
C ASP A 50 39.27 -32.62 27.20
N SER A 51 40.33 -32.33 26.43
CA SER A 51 41.70 -32.24 27.00
C SER A 51 42.66 -31.38 26.16
N ARG A 52 43.94 -31.25 26.59
CA ARG A 52 45.04 -30.60 25.84
C ARG A 52 45.16 -31.02 24.36
N ARG A 53 44.57 -32.16 23.98
CA ARG A 53 44.54 -32.69 22.60
C ARG A 53 43.59 -31.90 21.68
N SER A 54 42.57 -31.23 22.21
CA SER A 54 41.58 -30.46 21.45
C SER A 54 42.19 -29.22 20.82
N GLN A 55 43.11 -28.57 21.54
CA GLN A 55 43.76 -27.35 21.09
C GLN A 55 44.74 -27.63 19.95
N LYS A 56 45.52 -28.72 20.04
CA LYS A 56 46.39 -29.16 18.93
C LYS A 56 45.55 -29.53 17.69
N ALA A 57 44.42 -30.21 17.88
CA ALA A 57 43.51 -30.53 16.78
C ALA A 57 42.90 -29.26 16.16
N LEU A 58 42.52 -28.27 16.98
CA LEU A 58 42.02 -26.98 16.51
C LEU A 58 43.10 -26.20 15.75
N LEU A 59 44.35 -26.22 16.21
CA LEU A 59 45.48 -25.60 15.52
C LEU A 59 45.71 -26.24 14.15
N THR A 60 45.82 -27.57 14.11
CA THR A 60 45.97 -28.35 12.87
C THR A 60 44.82 -28.06 11.91
N TYR A 61 43.57 -28.05 12.39
CA TYR A 61 42.41 -27.71 11.59
C TYR A 61 42.51 -26.31 10.97
N HIS A 62 42.85 -25.28 11.75
CA HIS A 62 42.98 -23.93 11.19
C HIS A 62 44.10 -23.81 10.17
N ARG A 63 45.27 -24.39 10.46
CA ARG A 63 46.43 -24.31 9.56
C ARG A 63 46.20 -25.10 8.27
N ASP A 64 45.93 -26.40 8.41
CA ASP A 64 45.97 -27.35 7.29
C ASP A 64 44.67 -27.38 6.49
N GLU A 65 43.51 -27.15 7.12
CA GLU A 65 42.20 -27.24 6.44
C GLU A 65 41.66 -25.87 5.98
N LEU A 66 42.11 -24.77 6.59
CA LEU A 66 41.59 -23.43 6.27
C LEU A 66 42.67 -22.50 5.70
N LEU A 67 43.70 -22.18 6.49
CA LEU A 67 44.65 -21.12 6.17
C LEU A 67 45.54 -21.47 4.97
N ASP A 68 46.20 -22.62 4.97
CA ASP A 68 47.11 -23.02 3.89
C ASP A 68 46.37 -23.23 2.55
N PRO A 69 45.22 -23.93 2.51
CA PRO A 69 44.42 -24.03 1.29
C PRO A 69 43.91 -22.66 0.82
N ALA A 70 43.43 -21.80 1.73
CA ALA A 70 42.94 -20.48 1.36
C ALA A 70 44.04 -19.56 0.81
N ARG A 71 45.24 -19.60 1.39
CA ARG A 71 46.40 -18.87 0.87
C ARG A 71 46.82 -19.40 -0.51
N THR A 72 46.84 -20.72 -0.69
CA THR A 72 47.13 -21.35 -1.98
C THR A 72 46.10 -20.97 -3.05
N ALA A 73 44.83 -20.86 -2.67
CA ALA A 73 43.75 -20.38 -3.54
C ALA A 73 43.77 -18.86 -3.79
N GLY A 74 44.71 -18.12 -3.18
CA GLY A 74 44.87 -16.67 -3.36
C GLY A 74 43.99 -15.80 -2.48
N PHE A 75 43.24 -16.37 -1.52
CA PHE A 75 42.36 -15.60 -0.63
C PHE A 75 43.10 -14.85 0.48
N GLY A 76 44.38 -15.16 0.68
CA GLY A 76 45.25 -14.52 1.66
C GLY A 76 45.71 -13.11 1.30
N ILE A 77 45.30 -12.56 0.14
CA ILE A 77 45.64 -11.22 -0.31
C ILE A 77 44.36 -10.39 -0.45
N GLU A 78 44.37 -9.15 0.04
CA GLU A 78 43.31 -8.17 -0.12
C GLU A 78 43.90 -6.77 -0.31
N ASP A 79 43.43 -6.04 -1.34
CA ASP A 79 43.95 -4.72 -1.72
C ASP A 79 45.48 -4.65 -1.86
N GLY A 80 46.09 -5.74 -2.35
CA GLY A 80 47.54 -5.87 -2.52
C GLY A 80 48.32 -6.12 -1.22
N ARG A 81 47.64 -6.25 -0.07
CA ARG A 81 48.24 -6.59 1.23
C ARG A 81 47.98 -8.05 1.58
N GLU A 82 48.99 -8.73 2.12
CA GLU A 82 48.79 -10.04 2.72
C GLU A 82 48.02 -9.92 4.05
N LEU A 83 46.93 -10.68 4.15
CA LEU A 83 46.11 -10.78 5.36
C LEU A 83 46.84 -11.60 6.43
N THR A 84 46.73 -11.17 7.68
CA THR A 84 47.08 -11.98 8.85
C THR A 84 46.17 -13.21 8.95
N ASP A 85 46.55 -14.21 9.74
CA ASP A 85 45.72 -15.41 9.88
C ASP A 85 44.35 -15.10 10.49
N LEU A 86 44.26 -14.16 11.45
CA LEU A 86 42.96 -13.74 12.02
C LEU A 86 42.09 -13.00 11.01
N GLU A 87 42.68 -12.13 10.18
CA GLU A 87 41.95 -11.45 9.11
C GLU A 87 41.46 -12.44 8.04
N LEU A 88 42.30 -13.38 7.64
CA LEU A 88 41.93 -14.42 6.68
C LEU A 88 40.83 -15.33 7.26
N LEU A 89 40.92 -15.73 8.53
CA LEU A 89 39.86 -16.51 9.19
C LEU A 89 38.54 -15.72 9.28
N ALA A 90 38.59 -14.44 9.63
CA ALA A 90 37.40 -13.60 9.66
C ALA A 90 36.75 -13.48 8.27
N LYS A 91 37.58 -13.32 7.22
CA LYS A 91 37.13 -13.32 5.82
C LYS A 91 36.51 -14.66 5.42
N LEU A 92 37.14 -15.78 5.75
CA LEU A 92 36.59 -17.10 5.45
C LEU A 92 35.27 -17.35 6.20
N GLN A 93 35.18 -16.95 7.46
CA GLN A 93 33.95 -17.03 8.26
C GLN A 93 32.83 -16.17 7.69
N HIS A 94 33.17 -15.00 7.15
CA HIS A 94 32.21 -14.16 6.45
C HIS A 94 31.52 -14.90 5.30
N PHE A 95 32.26 -15.76 4.58
CA PHE A 95 31.73 -16.64 3.52
C PHE A 95 31.22 -18.00 4.01
N GLY A 96 31.11 -18.21 5.33
CA GLY A 96 30.52 -19.41 5.92
C GLY A 96 31.50 -20.55 6.25
N ALA A 97 32.81 -20.32 6.17
CA ALA A 97 33.77 -21.32 6.65
C ALA A 97 33.63 -21.54 8.16
N ALA A 98 33.76 -22.79 8.60
CA ALA A 98 33.73 -23.14 10.01
C ALA A 98 35.06 -22.80 10.67
N THR A 99 35.15 -21.71 11.43
CA THR A 99 36.37 -21.23 12.10
C THR A 99 36.25 -21.31 13.62
N GLY A 100 37.35 -21.00 14.31
CA GLY A 100 37.45 -20.92 15.76
C GLY A 100 37.03 -19.59 16.35
N LEU A 101 36.62 -18.61 15.53
CA LEU A 101 36.24 -17.29 16.02
C LEU A 101 34.77 -17.28 16.43
N LEU A 102 34.50 -16.82 17.65
CA LEU A 102 33.17 -16.51 18.14
C LEU A 102 32.88 -15.04 17.91
N ASP A 103 31.82 -14.72 17.16
CA ASP A 103 31.36 -13.34 17.00
C ASP A 103 30.73 -12.84 18.31
N PHE A 104 31.38 -11.88 18.94
CA PHE A 104 30.83 -11.07 20.01
C PHE A 104 30.65 -9.62 19.51
N THR A 105 29.86 -8.85 20.23
CA THR A 105 29.59 -7.44 19.96
C THR A 105 29.66 -6.64 21.25
N TRP A 106 30.23 -5.45 21.18
CA TRP A 106 30.17 -4.48 22.28
C TRP A 106 28.76 -3.88 22.47
N ASN A 107 27.88 -4.03 21.47
CA ASN A 107 26.51 -3.53 21.51
C ASN A 107 25.52 -4.64 21.91
N PRO A 108 24.96 -4.60 23.14
CA PRO A 108 24.06 -5.64 23.60
C PRO A 108 22.73 -5.69 22.82
N LEU A 109 22.32 -4.60 22.14
CA LEU A 109 21.12 -4.60 21.27
C LEU A 109 21.34 -5.42 20.00
N VAL A 110 22.57 -5.46 19.49
CA VAL A 110 22.95 -6.33 18.36
C VAL A 110 22.93 -7.79 18.81
N ALA A 111 23.43 -8.10 20.01
CA ALA A 111 23.30 -9.45 20.58
C ALA A 111 21.83 -9.84 20.80
N LEU A 112 20.98 -8.92 21.24
CA LEU A 112 19.54 -9.16 21.35
C LEU A 112 18.89 -9.46 20.00
N TRP A 113 19.26 -8.74 18.93
CA TRP A 113 18.77 -9.04 17.57
C TRP A 113 19.06 -10.49 17.18
N PHE A 114 20.29 -10.95 17.38
CA PHE A 114 20.69 -12.34 17.08
C PHE A 114 20.01 -13.37 17.96
N ALA A 115 19.84 -13.09 19.26
CA ALA A 115 19.11 -13.98 20.17
C ALA A 115 17.62 -14.11 19.80
N CYS A 116 17.05 -13.09 19.16
CA CYS A 116 15.66 -13.05 18.75
C CYS A 116 15.39 -13.61 17.34
N GLN A 117 16.41 -14.03 16.59
CA GLN A 117 16.20 -14.66 15.28
C GLN A 117 15.33 -15.93 15.39
N PRO A 118 14.53 -16.24 14.35
CA PRO A 118 13.66 -17.41 14.34
C PRO A 118 14.51 -18.69 14.23
N ALA A 119 14.21 -19.69 15.06
CA ALA A 119 14.84 -21.01 15.01
C ALA A 119 14.10 -21.91 14.02
N GLU A 120 14.82 -22.83 13.38
CA GLU A 120 14.27 -23.79 12.41
C GLU A 120 13.33 -24.82 13.07
N GLU A 121 13.51 -25.08 14.36
CA GLU A 121 12.78 -26.10 15.14
C GLU A 121 11.57 -25.53 15.93
N GLY A 122 11.08 -24.33 15.57
CA GLY A 122 9.92 -23.69 16.21
C GLY A 122 10.27 -22.61 17.24
N ASP A 123 9.33 -22.32 18.16
CA ASP A 123 9.41 -21.19 19.10
C ASP A 123 10.30 -21.47 20.31
N VAL A 124 11.61 -21.56 20.07
CA VAL A 124 12.62 -21.82 21.11
C VAL A 124 13.14 -20.50 21.70
N SER A 125 13.34 -20.46 23.02
CA SER A 125 13.95 -19.30 23.70
C SER A 125 15.37 -19.03 23.18
N GLY A 126 15.76 -17.76 23.08
CA GLY A 126 17.12 -17.34 22.77
C GLY A 126 17.99 -17.20 24.02
N THR A 127 19.29 -17.00 23.82
CA THR A 127 20.24 -16.72 24.92
C THR A 127 21.25 -15.67 24.48
N ILE A 128 21.56 -14.74 25.38
CA ILE A 128 22.67 -13.81 25.25
C ILE A 128 23.74 -14.23 26.24
N PHE A 129 24.96 -14.44 25.73
CA PHE A 129 26.15 -14.68 26.52
C PHE A 129 26.88 -13.36 26.72
N ALA A 130 27.30 -13.05 27.94
CA ALA A 130 28.09 -11.87 28.26
C ALA A 130 29.39 -12.28 28.97
N VAL A 131 30.50 -11.69 28.55
CA VAL A 131 31.84 -11.93 29.13
C VAL A 131 32.55 -10.60 29.33
N ASN A 132 33.34 -10.48 30.40
CA ASN A 132 34.13 -9.28 30.66
C ASN A 132 35.51 -9.40 29.99
N LEU A 133 35.66 -8.89 28.78
CA LEU A 133 36.92 -8.98 28.03
C LEU A 133 38.01 -8.07 28.58
N ASN A 134 37.68 -7.13 29.48
CA ASN A 134 38.67 -6.30 30.17
C ASN A 134 39.33 -7.03 31.36
N ASP A 135 38.87 -8.22 31.73
CA ASP A 135 39.51 -9.04 32.75
C ASP A 135 40.77 -9.71 32.17
N GLN A 136 41.92 -9.07 32.37
CA GLN A 136 43.22 -9.53 31.86
C GLN A 136 43.69 -10.86 32.47
N GLN A 137 43.09 -11.33 33.57
CA GLN A 137 43.39 -12.65 34.12
C GLN A 137 42.66 -13.76 33.34
N GLN A 138 41.52 -13.43 32.74
CA GLN A 138 40.63 -14.38 32.06
C GLN A 138 40.72 -14.29 30.54
N PHE A 139 41.12 -13.14 30.01
CA PHE A 139 41.20 -12.89 28.57
C PHE A 139 42.49 -12.16 28.20
N ARG A 140 43.14 -12.63 27.13
CA ARG A 140 44.30 -11.97 26.54
C ARG A 140 43.90 -11.25 25.24
N ARG A 141 44.09 -9.93 25.20
CA ARG A 141 43.89 -9.14 23.98
C ARG A 141 45.00 -9.42 22.97
N VAL A 142 44.63 -9.63 21.71
CA VAL A 142 45.57 -9.65 20.59
C VAL A 142 45.58 -8.25 19.98
N SER A 143 46.71 -7.54 20.08
CA SER A 143 46.93 -6.20 19.51
C SER A 143 48.09 -6.19 18.53
N TYR A 144 47.96 -5.41 17.46
CA TYR A 144 49.04 -5.19 16.50
C TYR A 144 49.85 -3.95 16.92
N GLU A 145 50.94 -4.15 17.66
CA GLU A 145 51.92 -3.08 17.91
C GLU A 145 53.06 -3.17 16.88
N GLY A 146 53.11 -2.21 15.94
CA GLY A 146 54.22 -2.07 14.99
C GLY A 146 54.15 -2.97 13.75
N SER A 147 54.65 -2.46 12.62
CA SER A 147 54.46 -2.96 11.25
C SER A 147 55.15 -4.29 10.88
N LYS A 148 55.36 -5.24 11.81
CA LYS A 148 56.11 -6.48 11.51
C LYS A 148 55.60 -7.81 12.08
N ASN A 149 54.61 -7.85 12.96
CA ASN A 149 54.13 -9.13 13.48
C ASN A 149 52.88 -9.62 12.74
N MET A 150 53.11 -10.38 11.66
CA MET A 150 52.13 -11.31 11.12
C MET A 150 51.94 -12.46 12.13
N SER A 151 51.12 -12.25 13.16
CA SER A 151 50.85 -13.28 14.16
C SER A 151 50.24 -14.51 13.48
N ARG A 152 51.05 -15.55 13.32
CA ARG A 152 50.62 -16.84 12.78
C ARG A 152 49.72 -17.54 13.79
N ILE A 153 48.80 -18.38 13.34
CA ILE A 153 47.86 -19.08 14.22
C ILE A 153 48.60 -19.90 15.28
N GLU A 154 49.78 -20.45 14.96
CA GLU A 154 50.67 -21.18 15.86
C GLU A 154 51.21 -20.33 17.03
N GLU A 155 51.40 -19.03 16.82
CA GLU A 155 51.87 -18.10 17.86
C GLU A 155 50.73 -17.66 18.76
N LEU A 156 49.51 -17.63 18.21
CA LEU A 156 48.31 -17.25 18.93
C LEU A 156 47.80 -18.38 19.84
N LEU A 157 47.80 -19.62 19.36
CA LEU A 157 47.32 -20.77 20.13
C LEU A 157 48.46 -21.36 20.98
N SER A 158 48.48 -21.12 22.30
CA SER A 158 49.53 -21.63 23.21
C SER A 158 49.36 -23.10 23.55
N ALA A 159 50.43 -23.89 23.68
CA ALA A 159 50.34 -25.28 24.13
C ALA A 159 50.27 -25.44 25.68
N GLU A 160 49.75 -24.44 26.38
CA GLU A 160 49.68 -24.39 27.85
C GLU A 160 48.64 -25.38 28.41
N GLU A 161 48.74 -25.74 29.69
CA GLU A 161 47.80 -26.71 30.30
C GLU A 161 46.36 -26.17 30.37
N THR A 162 46.23 -24.85 30.55
CA THR A 162 44.97 -24.10 30.60
C THR A 162 45.14 -22.82 29.78
N PRO A 163 44.97 -22.88 28.45
CA PRO A 163 45.16 -21.71 27.59
C PRO A 163 44.13 -20.62 27.91
N THR A 164 44.62 -19.38 28.07
CA THR A 164 43.75 -18.23 28.27
C THR A 164 42.98 -17.91 26.97
N PRO A 165 41.64 -17.78 27.01
CA PRO A 165 40.87 -17.28 25.88
C PRO A 165 41.40 -15.96 25.34
N LEU A 166 41.35 -15.81 24.02
CA LEU A 166 41.83 -14.63 23.33
C LEU A 166 40.67 -13.81 22.82
N TYR A 167 40.88 -12.50 22.70
CA TYR A 167 39.98 -11.68 21.90
C TYR A 167 40.76 -10.73 21.01
N TRP A 168 40.17 -10.44 19.86
CA TRP A 168 40.76 -9.65 18.81
C TRP A 168 39.71 -8.73 18.18
N GLU A 169 40.11 -7.49 17.96
CA GLU A 169 39.32 -6.51 17.24
C GLU A 169 39.93 -6.32 15.85
N PRO A 170 39.18 -6.59 14.78
CA PRO A 170 39.66 -6.39 13.42
C PRO A 170 40.03 -4.93 13.15
N ILE A 171 41.22 -4.70 12.59
CA ILE A 171 41.65 -3.38 12.12
C ILE A 171 40.98 -3.11 10.77
N ILE A 172 40.29 -1.99 10.68
CA ILE A 172 39.49 -1.58 9.52
C ILE A 172 40.42 -1.03 8.45
N ASN A 173 40.60 -1.75 7.33
CA ASN A 173 41.46 -1.31 6.23
C ASN A 173 40.79 -1.32 4.84
N SER A 174 39.52 -1.71 4.71
CA SER A 174 38.81 -1.81 3.41
C SER A 174 37.26 -1.82 3.55
N ASP A 175 36.54 -1.60 2.44
CA ASP A 175 35.06 -1.64 2.32
C ASP A 175 34.44 -3.00 2.72
N ALA A 176 35.22 -4.09 2.65
CA ALA A 176 34.81 -5.43 3.08
C ALA A 176 34.51 -5.54 4.60
N ASN A 177 34.80 -4.48 5.37
CA ASN A 177 34.62 -4.44 6.82
C ASN A 177 33.37 -3.66 7.27
N ALA A 178 32.47 -3.26 6.37
CA ALA A 178 31.26 -2.50 6.72
C ALA A 178 30.37 -3.23 7.76
N ARG A 179 30.34 -4.57 7.72
CA ARG A 179 29.66 -5.45 8.69
C ARG A 179 30.26 -5.38 10.10
N ILE A 180 31.58 -5.24 10.22
CA ILE A 180 32.29 -5.18 11.51
C ILE A 180 31.98 -3.86 12.23
N ILE A 181 31.87 -2.77 11.46
CA ILE A 181 31.54 -1.43 11.97
C ILE A 181 30.10 -1.40 12.51
N SER A 182 29.13 -1.87 11.71
CA SER A 182 27.71 -1.82 12.09
C SER A 182 27.37 -2.73 13.26
N GLN A 183 28.15 -3.80 13.47
CA GLN A 183 27.94 -4.75 14.56
C GLN A 183 28.76 -4.42 15.81
N SER A 184 29.68 -3.44 15.77
CA SER A 184 30.66 -3.22 16.86
C SER A 184 31.36 -4.53 17.26
N SER A 185 31.81 -5.29 16.26
CA SER A 185 32.24 -6.69 16.42
C SER A 185 33.57 -6.81 17.15
N VAL A 186 33.66 -7.84 17.99
CA VAL A 186 34.90 -8.35 18.61
C VAL A 186 34.88 -9.86 18.47
N PHE A 187 35.99 -10.46 18.04
CA PHE A 187 36.10 -11.90 17.90
C PHE A 187 36.75 -12.51 19.14
N VAL A 188 36.16 -13.56 19.69
CA VAL A 188 36.70 -14.30 20.83
C VAL A 188 37.12 -15.70 20.39
N ILE A 189 38.30 -16.15 20.79
CA ILE A 189 38.81 -17.51 20.56
C ILE A 189 38.88 -18.20 21.92
N GLY A 190 37.99 -19.16 22.17
CA GLY A 190 37.88 -19.82 23.49
C GLY A 190 39.02 -20.81 23.79
N GLN A 191 39.54 -21.48 22.75
CA GLN A 191 40.61 -22.49 22.74
C GLN A 191 40.64 -23.57 23.87
N PRO A 192 39.83 -24.65 23.83
CA PRO A 192 38.70 -24.87 22.95
C PRO A 192 37.43 -24.16 23.43
N TYR A 193 37.29 -23.88 24.73
CA TYR A 193 36.08 -23.30 25.30
C TYR A 193 36.41 -22.09 26.18
N ILE A 194 35.50 -21.12 26.22
CA ILE A 194 35.54 -20.07 27.24
C ILE A 194 35.12 -20.73 28.57
N PRO A 195 35.87 -20.54 29.67
CA PRO A 195 35.52 -21.11 30.97
C PRO A 195 34.08 -20.74 31.39
N ALA A 196 33.31 -21.72 31.86
CA ALA A 196 31.88 -21.52 32.11
C ALA A 196 31.63 -20.50 33.24
N GLU A 197 32.56 -20.40 34.18
CA GLU A 197 32.54 -19.49 35.33
C GLU A 197 32.65 -18.01 34.97
N VAL A 198 33.22 -17.68 33.80
CA VAL A 198 33.33 -16.29 33.33
C VAL A 198 32.19 -15.88 32.38
N VAL A 199 31.28 -16.81 32.08
CA VAL A 199 30.19 -16.61 31.11
C VAL A 199 28.87 -16.37 31.82
N ILE A 200 28.30 -15.20 31.60
CA ILE A 200 26.96 -14.84 32.08
C ILE A 200 25.93 -15.17 31.00
N LYS A 201 24.85 -15.86 31.36
CA LYS A 201 23.77 -16.23 30.43
C LYS A 201 22.49 -15.47 30.75
N ILE A 202 21.97 -14.72 29.78
CA ILE A 202 20.69 -14.00 29.85
C ILE A 202 19.71 -14.69 28.91
N ARG A 203 18.58 -15.17 29.44
CA ARG A 203 17.58 -15.90 28.66
C ARG A 203 16.58 -14.94 28.03
N ILE A 204 16.35 -15.09 26.72
CA ILE A 204 15.31 -14.36 25.98
C ILE A 204 14.16 -15.32 25.71
N GLN A 205 13.00 -15.06 26.32
CA GLN A 205 11.85 -15.95 26.15
C GLN A 205 11.34 -15.93 24.71
N ALA A 206 10.86 -17.08 24.25
CA ALA A 206 10.47 -17.28 22.86
C ALA A 206 9.33 -16.32 22.45
N TYR A 207 8.32 -16.22 23.31
CA TYR A 207 7.18 -15.31 23.15
C TYR A 207 7.55 -13.82 23.12
N ASP A 208 8.69 -13.41 23.70
CA ASP A 208 9.13 -12.01 23.70
C ASP A 208 9.88 -11.63 22.40
N LYS A 209 10.43 -12.61 21.67
CA LYS A 209 11.29 -12.37 20.50
C LYS A 209 10.65 -11.51 19.41
N PRO A 210 9.38 -11.73 19.00
CA PRO A 210 8.78 -10.92 17.94
C PRO A 210 8.66 -9.44 18.33
N ALA A 211 8.36 -9.15 19.60
CA ALA A 211 8.26 -7.79 20.10
C ALA A 211 9.63 -7.09 20.12
N TYR A 212 10.68 -7.78 20.58
CA TYR A 212 12.05 -7.26 20.53
C TYR A 212 12.50 -6.99 19.10
N ARG A 213 12.30 -7.94 18.17
CA ARG A 213 12.68 -7.75 16.75
C ARG A 213 11.96 -6.56 16.13
N ARG A 214 10.64 -6.45 16.33
CA ARG A 214 9.85 -5.36 15.77
C ARG A 214 10.39 -4.01 16.25
N HIS A 215 10.60 -3.85 17.55
CA HIS A 215 11.06 -2.57 18.09
C HIS A 215 12.50 -2.23 17.67
N LEU A 216 13.41 -3.21 17.67
CA LEU A 216 14.78 -3.02 17.18
C LEU A 216 14.81 -2.57 15.71
N ALA A 217 13.95 -3.15 14.86
CA ALA A 217 13.86 -2.80 13.45
C ALA A 217 13.20 -1.44 13.21
N GLU A 218 12.01 -1.20 13.80
CA GLU A 218 11.16 -0.05 13.50
C GLU A 218 11.61 1.24 14.19
N HIS A 219 12.21 1.17 15.39
CA HIS A 219 12.57 2.36 16.17
C HIS A 219 14.07 2.61 16.28
N LEU A 220 14.88 1.55 16.23
CA LEU A 220 16.32 1.62 16.44
C LEU A 220 17.13 1.35 15.17
N GLY A 221 16.47 0.99 14.06
CA GLY A 221 17.11 0.73 12.77
C GLY A 221 18.07 -0.46 12.79
N ILE A 222 17.95 -1.38 13.75
CA ILE A 222 18.74 -2.61 13.83
C ILE A 222 18.00 -3.69 13.04
N THR A 223 18.51 -4.01 11.87
CA THR A 223 17.95 -4.96 10.90
C THR A 223 19.06 -5.80 10.29
N ASP A 224 18.72 -6.89 9.60
CA ASP A 224 19.73 -7.67 8.88
C ASP A 224 20.46 -6.80 7.82
N LEU A 225 19.76 -5.89 7.12
CA LEU A 225 20.38 -4.97 6.15
C LEU A 225 21.34 -3.97 6.78
N THR A 226 21.02 -3.46 7.97
CA THR A 226 21.86 -2.46 8.65
C THR A 226 23.04 -3.11 9.38
N LEU A 227 22.90 -4.37 9.81
CA LEU A 227 23.96 -5.18 10.42
C LEU A 227 24.88 -5.85 9.38
N PHE A 228 24.39 -6.17 8.19
CA PHE A 228 25.18 -6.81 7.13
C PHE A 228 25.18 -5.92 5.87
N ARG A 229 26.01 -4.87 5.89
CA ARG A 229 26.08 -3.84 4.83
C ARG A 229 26.93 -4.22 3.62
N ASP A 230 27.59 -5.37 3.64
CA ASP A 230 28.36 -5.88 2.51
C ASP A 230 27.46 -6.56 1.46
N ALA A 231 28.04 -6.88 0.30
CA ALA A 231 27.33 -7.50 -0.80
C ALA A 231 26.72 -8.86 -0.42
N TYR A 232 27.39 -9.62 0.44
CA TYR A 232 26.90 -10.91 0.92
C TYR A 232 25.65 -10.73 1.80
N GLY A 233 25.71 -9.83 2.77
CA GLY A 233 24.61 -9.43 3.63
C GLY A 233 23.40 -8.95 2.85
N PHE A 234 23.61 -7.99 1.95
CA PHE A 234 22.58 -7.50 1.05
C PHE A 234 21.95 -8.63 0.22
N SER A 235 22.76 -9.52 -0.35
CA SER A 235 22.29 -10.65 -1.16
C SER A 235 21.52 -11.68 -0.35
N SER A 236 21.92 -11.95 0.89
CA SER A 236 21.21 -12.89 1.78
C SER A 236 19.80 -12.39 2.13
N VAL A 237 19.64 -11.08 2.36
CA VAL A 237 18.34 -10.47 2.64
C VAL A 237 17.48 -10.33 1.39
N ASN A 238 18.08 -10.21 0.20
CA ASN A 238 17.39 -10.12 -1.09
C ASN A 238 17.51 -11.40 -1.93
N GLY A 239 17.66 -12.56 -1.29
CA GLY A 239 17.72 -13.85 -1.97
C GLY A 239 16.41 -14.18 -2.68
N ALA A 240 16.45 -15.15 -3.61
CA ALA A 240 15.30 -15.53 -4.43
C ALA A 240 14.03 -15.91 -3.65
N TRP A 241 14.20 -16.36 -2.40
CA TRP A 241 13.13 -16.79 -1.50
C TRP A 241 12.87 -15.80 -0.35
N SER A 242 13.59 -14.68 -0.32
CA SER A 242 13.42 -13.67 0.71
C SER A 242 12.16 -12.83 0.45
N PRO A 243 11.43 -12.42 1.51
CA PRO A 243 10.24 -11.60 1.35
C PRO A 243 10.53 -10.27 0.63
N ILE A 244 9.67 -9.93 -0.32
CA ILE A 244 9.74 -8.66 -1.06
C ILE A 244 9.31 -7.50 -0.15
N ARG A 245 9.91 -6.32 -0.35
CA ARG A 245 9.57 -5.10 0.39
C ARG A 245 8.08 -4.74 0.25
N ARG A 246 7.46 -4.31 1.36
CA ARG A 246 6.03 -3.92 1.43
C ARG A 246 5.59 -2.93 0.35
N ALA A 247 6.44 -1.98 -0.02
CA ALA A 247 6.12 -1.00 -1.06
C ALA A 247 5.85 -1.65 -2.44
N LEU A 248 6.65 -2.66 -2.83
CA LEU A 248 6.43 -3.36 -4.09
C LEU A 248 5.20 -4.28 -4.01
N LEU A 249 4.94 -4.90 -2.84
CA LEU A 249 3.72 -5.67 -2.63
C LEU A 249 2.46 -4.78 -2.81
N ALA A 250 2.47 -3.57 -2.27
CA ALA A 250 1.36 -2.63 -2.40
C ALA A 250 1.14 -2.23 -3.87
N GLU A 251 2.22 -1.92 -4.59
CA GLU A 251 2.16 -1.59 -6.02
C GLU A 251 1.63 -2.76 -6.87
N THR A 252 2.08 -3.99 -6.60
CA THR A 252 1.57 -5.18 -7.30
C THR A 252 0.09 -5.44 -7.02
N ALA A 253 -0.35 -5.24 -5.77
CA ALA A 253 -1.76 -5.37 -5.40
C ALA A 253 -2.61 -4.30 -6.10
N LEU A 254 -2.13 -3.05 -6.16
CA LEU A 254 -2.79 -1.96 -6.90
C LEU A 254 -2.95 -2.29 -8.39
N ASN A 255 -1.88 -2.75 -9.04
CA ASN A 255 -1.91 -3.12 -10.45
C ASN A 255 -2.87 -4.29 -10.73
N ARG A 256 -2.86 -5.30 -9.85
CA ARG A 256 -3.80 -6.42 -9.94
C ARG A 256 -5.25 -5.97 -9.73
N GLY A 257 -5.51 -5.12 -8.74
CA GLY A 257 -6.84 -4.59 -8.46
C GLY A 257 -7.40 -3.78 -9.64
N ASN A 258 -6.57 -2.94 -10.26
CA ASN A 258 -6.93 -2.19 -11.46
C ASN A 258 -7.29 -3.12 -12.62
N TRP A 259 -6.49 -4.17 -12.85
CA TRP A 259 -6.76 -5.16 -13.88
C TRP A 259 -8.07 -5.94 -13.61
N LEU A 260 -8.29 -6.41 -12.39
CA LEU A 260 -9.52 -7.12 -12.00
C LEU A 260 -10.76 -6.26 -12.18
N HIS A 261 -10.70 -4.98 -11.77
CA HIS A 261 -11.82 -4.07 -11.98
C HIS A 261 -12.12 -3.87 -13.48
N GLN A 262 -11.12 -3.85 -14.37
CA GLN A 262 -11.37 -3.80 -15.81
C GLN A 262 -12.05 -5.08 -16.34
N GLN A 263 -11.82 -6.22 -15.70
CA GLN A 263 -12.51 -7.48 -16.00
C GLN A 263 -13.91 -7.58 -15.36
N GLN A 264 -14.38 -6.54 -14.66
CA GLN A 264 -15.61 -6.52 -13.88
C GLN A 264 -15.60 -7.44 -12.63
N ASP A 265 -14.44 -7.97 -12.24
CA ASP A 265 -14.22 -8.71 -11.00
C ASP A 265 -14.06 -7.73 -9.83
N HIS A 266 -15.15 -7.00 -9.52
CA HIS A 266 -15.11 -5.86 -8.62
C HIS A 266 -14.85 -6.25 -7.16
N GLN A 267 -15.27 -7.44 -6.71
CA GLN A 267 -15.04 -7.88 -5.34
C GLN A 267 -13.56 -8.20 -5.10
N GLU A 268 -12.95 -8.96 -6.00
CA GLU A 268 -11.53 -9.30 -5.95
C GLU A 268 -10.65 -8.05 -6.13
N ALA A 269 -11.11 -7.06 -6.89
CA ALA A 269 -10.46 -5.76 -6.97
C ALA A 269 -10.46 -5.03 -5.61
N ILE A 270 -11.59 -5.05 -4.87
CA ILE A 270 -11.68 -4.48 -3.52
C ILE A 270 -10.67 -5.14 -2.59
N ASP A 271 -10.57 -6.47 -2.60
CA ASP A 271 -9.63 -7.22 -1.76
C ASP A 271 -8.17 -6.81 -2.06
N CYS A 272 -7.84 -6.56 -3.33
CA CYS A 272 -6.51 -6.07 -3.72
C CYS A 272 -6.24 -4.63 -3.21
N TYR A 273 -7.24 -3.75 -3.24
CA TYR A 273 -7.11 -2.40 -2.71
C TYR A 273 -7.01 -2.38 -1.19
N ASP A 274 -7.69 -3.29 -0.50
CA ASP A 274 -7.57 -3.49 0.95
C ASP A 274 -6.14 -3.90 1.32
N GLN A 275 -5.57 -4.88 0.62
CA GLN A 275 -4.17 -5.28 0.80
C GLN A 275 -3.19 -4.12 0.57
N CYS A 276 -3.47 -3.26 -0.42
CA CYS A 276 -2.65 -2.10 -0.71
C CYS A 276 -2.68 -1.08 0.44
N LEU A 277 -3.87 -0.78 0.99
CA LEU A 277 -4.04 0.12 2.13
C LEU A 277 -3.41 -0.43 3.42
N GLU A 278 -3.45 -1.74 3.64
CA GLU A 278 -2.78 -2.38 4.78
C GLU A 278 -1.25 -2.24 4.72
N GLN A 279 -0.67 -2.25 3.52
CA GLN A 279 0.78 -2.27 3.32
C GLN A 279 1.39 -0.87 3.16
N ALA A 280 0.70 0.02 2.43
CA ALA A 280 1.18 1.36 2.11
C ALA A 280 0.59 2.47 3.00
N GLY A 281 -0.46 2.15 3.78
CA GLY A 281 -1.17 3.12 4.61
C GLY A 281 -2.25 3.89 3.83
N ALA A 282 -2.81 4.92 4.46
CA ALA A 282 -3.94 5.69 3.93
C ALA A 282 -3.53 6.58 2.75
N ILE A 283 -3.89 6.18 1.53
CA ILE A 283 -3.60 6.89 0.28
C ILE A 283 -4.91 7.23 -0.42
N GLY A 284 -5.08 8.51 -0.80
CA GLY A 284 -6.32 9.02 -1.37
C GLY A 284 -6.72 8.33 -2.67
N GLU A 285 -5.77 8.06 -3.55
CA GLU A 285 -6.01 7.36 -4.82
C GLU A 285 -6.54 5.94 -4.62
N ILE A 286 -6.02 5.19 -3.64
CA ILE A 286 -6.47 3.81 -3.42
C ILE A 286 -7.91 3.80 -2.90
N TYR A 287 -8.26 4.72 -2.00
CA TYR A 287 -9.64 4.87 -1.55
C TYR A 287 -10.59 5.24 -2.70
N LEU A 288 -10.20 6.13 -3.61
CA LEU A 288 -10.97 6.46 -4.81
C LEU A 288 -11.25 5.21 -5.67
N LEU A 289 -10.23 4.38 -5.90
CA LEU A 289 -10.36 3.16 -6.72
C LEU A 289 -11.23 2.10 -6.06
N ARG A 290 -11.06 1.90 -4.75
CA ARG A 290 -11.90 0.99 -3.97
C ARG A 290 -13.36 1.47 -3.94
N ALA A 291 -13.58 2.77 -3.81
CA ALA A 291 -14.91 3.36 -3.90
C ALA A 291 -15.57 3.12 -5.28
N ASN A 292 -14.81 3.25 -6.37
CA ASN A 292 -15.31 2.95 -7.71
C ASN A 292 -15.75 1.47 -7.84
N ALA A 293 -14.95 0.53 -7.33
CA ALA A 293 -15.29 -0.89 -7.34
C ALA A 293 -16.56 -1.18 -6.51
N LYS A 294 -16.68 -0.59 -5.32
CA LYS A 294 -17.87 -0.69 -4.46
C LYS A 294 -19.12 -0.12 -5.14
N ALA A 295 -18.99 1.04 -5.78
CA ALA A 295 -20.07 1.69 -6.52
C ALA A 295 -20.54 0.84 -7.71
N ALA A 296 -19.63 0.11 -8.37
CA ALA A 296 -19.95 -0.82 -9.45
C ALA A 296 -20.73 -2.06 -8.96
N LEU A 297 -20.47 -2.52 -7.72
CA LEU A 297 -21.29 -3.56 -7.05
C LEU A 297 -22.63 -3.04 -6.50
N GLY A 298 -22.92 -1.74 -6.61
CA GLY A 298 -24.11 -1.11 -6.01
C GLY A 298 -24.01 -0.86 -4.51
N HIS A 299 -22.82 -1.01 -3.91
CA HIS A 299 -22.56 -0.68 -2.51
C HIS A 299 -22.28 0.83 -2.35
N ASP A 300 -23.22 1.68 -2.79
CA ASP A 300 -23.02 3.13 -2.91
C ASP A 300 -22.78 3.85 -1.57
N ALA A 301 -23.31 3.32 -0.46
CA ALA A 301 -23.06 3.85 0.88
C ALA A 301 -21.59 3.67 1.30
N ASP A 302 -21.05 2.47 1.08
CA ASP A 302 -19.64 2.15 1.37
C ASP A 302 -18.70 2.88 0.41
N ALA A 303 -19.11 3.07 -0.85
CA ALA A 303 -18.40 3.89 -1.81
C ALA A 303 -18.30 5.35 -1.35
N CYS A 304 -19.41 5.95 -0.89
CA CYS A 304 -19.42 7.30 -0.33
C CYS A 304 -18.44 7.44 0.84
N ALA A 305 -18.42 6.47 1.76
CA ALA A 305 -17.48 6.47 2.89
C ALA A 305 -16.01 6.45 2.44
N ASP A 306 -15.68 5.71 1.38
CA ASP A 306 -14.33 5.70 0.83
C ASP A 306 -13.99 6.98 0.05
N TYR A 307 -14.93 7.58 -0.69
CA TYR A 307 -14.70 8.90 -1.28
C TYR A 307 -14.46 9.98 -0.22
N ASP A 308 -15.13 9.90 0.93
CA ASP A 308 -14.89 10.81 2.05
C ASP A 308 -13.47 10.63 2.63
N LYS A 309 -13.01 9.38 2.80
CA LYS A 309 -11.62 9.09 3.21
C LYS A 309 -10.61 9.58 2.17
N ALA A 310 -10.89 9.38 0.89
CA ALA A 310 -10.04 9.86 -0.20
C ALA A 310 -9.89 11.40 -0.13
N LYS A 311 -10.97 12.12 0.13
CA LYS A 311 -10.97 13.58 0.28
C LYS A 311 -10.19 14.03 1.51
N GLN A 312 -10.32 13.33 2.63
CA GLN A 312 -9.57 13.63 3.85
C GLN A 312 -8.06 13.48 3.64
N CYS A 313 -7.63 12.41 2.95
CA CYS A 313 -6.22 12.19 2.62
C CYS A 313 -5.66 13.34 1.76
N GLU A 314 -6.42 13.78 0.76
CA GLU A 314 -6.02 14.88 -0.13
C GLU A 314 -5.98 16.24 0.59
N GLN A 315 -6.94 16.53 1.48
CA GLN A 315 -6.95 17.77 2.26
C GLN A 315 -5.74 17.91 3.16
N LEU A 316 -5.32 16.82 3.82
CA LEU A 316 -4.09 16.81 4.61
C LEU A 316 -2.84 17.10 3.75
N PHE A 317 -2.83 16.68 2.49
CA PHE A 317 -1.76 17.00 1.55
C PHE A 317 -1.79 18.48 1.11
N LEU A 318 -2.98 19.03 0.85
CA LEU A 318 -3.18 20.41 0.40
C LEU A 318 -2.82 21.46 1.46
N ASP A 319 -3.12 21.22 2.73
CA ASP A 319 -2.75 22.14 3.82
C ASP A 319 -1.22 22.30 3.95
N SER A 320 -0.44 21.40 3.34
CA SER A 320 1.03 21.44 3.30
C SER A 320 1.62 22.12 2.04
N ALA A 321 0.82 22.34 0.99
CA ALA A 321 1.29 22.80 -0.32
C ALA A 321 0.63 24.12 -0.76
N ALA A 322 1.44 25.16 -1.01
CA ALA A 322 0.97 26.43 -1.54
C ALA A 322 0.65 26.30 -3.05
N ALA A 323 -0.65 26.36 -3.37
CA ALA A 323 -1.31 26.33 -4.68
C ALA A 323 -1.75 24.94 -5.19
N THR A 324 -3.06 24.84 -5.47
CA THR A 324 -3.68 23.61 -5.98
C THR A 324 -3.13 23.27 -7.37
N SER A 325 -2.38 22.17 -7.49
CA SER A 325 -1.83 21.70 -8.76
C SER A 325 -2.93 21.26 -9.74
N ARG A 326 -2.61 21.16 -11.04
CA ARG A 326 -3.55 20.64 -12.04
C ARG A 326 -4.01 19.22 -11.69
N ARG A 327 -3.11 18.39 -11.15
CA ARG A 327 -3.38 17.04 -10.68
C ARG A 327 -4.42 17.03 -9.57
N GLU A 328 -4.26 17.87 -8.55
CA GLU A 328 -5.21 17.95 -7.42
C GLU A 328 -6.59 18.39 -7.87
N ARG A 329 -6.68 19.38 -8.78
CA ARG A 329 -7.99 19.78 -9.36
C ARG A 329 -8.65 18.61 -10.09
N GLU A 330 -7.89 17.88 -10.89
CA GLU A 330 -8.38 16.71 -11.60
C GLU A 330 -8.79 15.59 -10.63
N PHE A 331 -8.06 15.38 -9.53
CA PHE A 331 -8.35 14.36 -8.52
C PHE A 331 -9.65 14.70 -7.78
N LEU A 332 -9.74 15.91 -7.23
CA LEU A 332 -10.94 16.41 -6.56
C LEU A 332 -12.16 16.36 -7.48
N ARG A 333 -12.01 16.77 -8.74
CA ARG A 333 -13.08 16.66 -9.74
C ARG A 333 -13.55 15.22 -9.93
N THR A 334 -12.62 14.27 -10.06
CA THR A 334 -12.94 12.83 -10.22
C THR A 334 -13.71 12.32 -9.02
N LEU A 335 -13.18 12.57 -7.83
CA LEU A 335 -13.75 12.15 -6.56
C LEU A 335 -15.17 12.69 -6.37
N LEU A 336 -15.35 14.00 -6.52
CA LEU A 336 -16.64 14.65 -6.31
C LEU A 336 -17.66 14.17 -7.34
N PHE A 337 -17.27 14.03 -8.61
CA PHE A 337 -18.16 13.51 -9.63
C PHE A 337 -18.64 12.07 -9.32
N ASN A 338 -17.73 11.19 -8.92
CA ASN A 338 -18.07 9.79 -8.64
C ASN A 338 -18.87 9.63 -7.32
N ARG A 339 -18.57 10.46 -6.31
CA ARG A 339 -19.36 10.50 -5.08
C ARG A 339 -20.77 11.04 -5.34
N GLY A 340 -20.90 12.07 -6.18
CA GLY A 340 -22.19 12.60 -6.62
C GLY A 340 -23.07 11.54 -7.29
N ASN A 341 -22.48 10.68 -8.13
CA ASN A 341 -23.20 9.54 -8.72
C ASN A 341 -23.69 8.55 -7.66
N SER A 342 -22.84 8.21 -6.68
CA SER A 342 -23.19 7.26 -5.62
C SER A 342 -24.27 7.84 -4.69
N ARG A 343 -24.19 9.13 -4.35
CA ARG A 343 -25.24 9.85 -3.60
C ARG A 343 -26.56 9.89 -4.36
N ALA A 344 -26.52 10.09 -5.68
CA ALA A 344 -27.73 10.04 -6.50
C ALA A 344 -28.40 8.65 -6.47
N MET A 345 -27.63 7.56 -6.46
CA MET A 345 -28.17 6.19 -6.29
C MET A 345 -28.79 6.00 -4.91
N LEU A 346 -28.21 6.60 -3.88
CA LEU A 346 -28.78 6.65 -2.52
C LEU A 346 -29.96 7.61 -2.36
N ARG A 347 -30.39 8.29 -3.45
CA ARG A 347 -31.43 9.32 -3.47
C ARG A 347 -31.11 10.56 -2.62
N ASP A 348 -29.85 10.75 -2.23
CA ASP A 348 -29.35 12.00 -1.68
C ASP A 348 -29.10 13.00 -2.82
N PHE A 349 -30.18 13.52 -3.39
CA PHE A 349 -30.12 14.39 -4.55
C PHE A 349 -29.53 15.77 -4.22
N GLU A 350 -29.78 16.33 -3.04
CA GLU A 350 -29.15 17.59 -2.62
C GLU A 350 -27.63 17.43 -2.47
N GLY A 351 -27.18 16.36 -1.79
CA GLY A 351 -25.76 16.07 -1.63
C GLY A 351 -25.06 15.72 -2.95
N ALA A 352 -25.75 15.04 -3.86
CA ALA A 352 -25.27 14.78 -5.21
C ALA A 352 -25.14 16.08 -6.04
N GLY A 353 -26.13 16.96 -5.97
CA GLY A 353 -26.11 18.27 -6.65
C GLY A 353 -24.94 19.13 -6.19
N ALA A 354 -24.70 19.20 -4.87
CA ALA A 354 -23.56 19.91 -4.29
C ALA A 354 -22.21 19.36 -4.80
N ASP A 355 -22.10 18.04 -4.93
CA ASP A 355 -20.90 17.38 -5.44
C ASP A 355 -20.66 17.65 -6.92
N PHE A 356 -21.71 17.63 -7.75
CA PHE A 356 -21.57 17.96 -9.18
C PHE A 356 -21.25 19.44 -9.41
N GLU A 357 -21.81 20.35 -8.62
CA GLU A 357 -21.43 21.76 -8.63
C GLU A 357 -19.95 21.97 -8.29
N ALA A 358 -19.46 21.28 -7.26
CA ALA A 358 -18.05 21.32 -6.91
C ALA A 358 -17.17 20.68 -8.01
N ALA A 359 -17.57 19.54 -8.57
CA ALA A 359 -16.86 18.89 -9.68
C ALA A 359 -16.78 19.80 -10.93
N LYS A 360 -17.86 20.52 -11.25
CA LYS A 360 -17.92 21.52 -12.33
C LYS A 360 -16.86 22.60 -12.12
N LYS A 361 -16.70 23.11 -10.89
CA LYS A 361 -15.71 24.14 -10.54
C LYS A 361 -14.26 23.65 -10.67
N HIS A 362 -13.99 22.39 -10.35
CA HIS A 362 -12.65 21.79 -10.39
C HIS A 362 -12.27 21.19 -11.76
N SER A 363 -13.16 21.24 -12.75
CA SER A 363 -12.92 20.64 -14.07
C SER A 363 -11.83 21.40 -14.83
N PRO A 364 -10.76 20.72 -15.30
CA PRO A 364 -9.65 21.38 -16.00
C PRO A 364 -9.96 21.67 -17.48
N THR A 365 -11.00 21.03 -18.03
CA THR A 365 -11.39 21.12 -19.44
C THR A 365 -12.90 21.17 -19.54
N GLU A 366 -13.39 21.78 -20.63
CA GLU A 366 -14.82 21.82 -20.95
C GLU A 366 -15.43 20.42 -21.05
N TYR A 367 -14.68 19.46 -21.58
CA TYR A 367 -15.11 18.06 -21.64
C TYR A 367 -15.60 17.52 -20.29
N TRP A 368 -14.84 17.74 -19.21
CA TRP A 368 -15.24 17.27 -17.89
C TRP A 368 -16.32 18.13 -17.26
N ARG A 369 -16.28 19.44 -17.53
CA ARG A 369 -17.26 20.41 -17.03
C ARG A 369 -18.67 20.08 -17.53
N VAL A 370 -18.82 19.82 -18.83
CA VAL A 370 -20.11 19.49 -19.47
C VAL A 370 -20.71 18.20 -18.90
N ARG A 371 -19.89 17.17 -18.60
CA ARG A 371 -20.36 15.93 -17.94
C ARG A 371 -20.92 16.20 -16.54
N ALA A 372 -20.24 17.04 -15.76
CA ALA A 372 -20.72 17.44 -14.44
C ALA A 372 -22.03 18.22 -14.51
N ILE A 373 -22.16 19.15 -15.47
CA ILE A 373 -23.39 19.92 -15.71
C ILE A 373 -24.55 19.00 -16.10
N PHE A 374 -24.33 18.02 -16.97
CA PHE A 374 -25.38 17.09 -17.38
C PHE A 374 -25.90 16.24 -16.20
N ASN A 375 -24.99 15.69 -15.38
CA ASN A 375 -25.40 14.92 -14.20
C ASN A 375 -26.08 15.80 -13.14
N LEU A 376 -25.61 17.04 -12.96
CA LEU A 376 -26.28 18.04 -12.13
C LEU A 376 -27.72 18.30 -12.61
N ALA A 377 -27.93 18.48 -13.92
CA ALA A 377 -29.25 18.70 -14.51
C ALA A 377 -30.21 17.53 -14.23
N ASN A 378 -29.73 16.28 -14.35
CA ASN A 378 -30.52 15.10 -13.99
C ASN A 378 -30.96 15.15 -12.51
N VAL A 379 -30.04 15.48 -11.59
CA VAL A 379 -30.35 15.56 -10.16
C VAL A 379 -31.30 16.72 -9.84
N LEU A 380 -31.16 17.87 -10.50
CA LEU A 380 -32.10 19.00 -10.38
C LEU A 380 -33.50 18.63 -10.87
N ALA A 381 -33.60 17.86 -11.95
CA ALA A 381 -34.87 17.33 -12.43
C ALA A 381 -35.53 16.42 -11.38
N ARG A 382 -34.74 15.56 -10.69
CA ARG A 382 -35.22 14.74 -9.57
C ARG A 382 -35.69 15.54 -8.36
N LEU A 383 -35.10 16.69 -8.12
CA LEU A 383 -35.50 17.65 -7.08
C LEU A 383 -36.71 18.49 -7.50
N HIS A 384 -37.29 18.27 -8.69
CA HIS A 384 -38.34 19.10 -9.28
C HIS A 384 -37.97 20.58 -9.45
N ARG A 385 -36.66 20.89 -9.53
CA ARG A 385 -36.14 22.22 -9.89
C ARG A 385 -36.03 22.33 -11.41
N LEU A 386 -37.19 22.28 -12.06
CA LEU A 386 -37.31 22.05 -13.51
C LEU A 386 -36.72 23.17 -14.36
N GLU A 387 -36.85 24.43 -13.93
CA GLU A 387 -36.23 25.58 -14.60
C GLU A 387 -34.70 25.48 -14.55
N ASP A 388 -34.12 25.26 -13.36
CA ASP A 388 -32.67 25.11 -13.17
C ASP A 388 -32.13 23.91 -13.97
N ALA A 389 -32.87 22.80 -14.01
CA ALA A 389 -32.54 21.62 -14.80
C ALA A 389 -32.51 21.95 -16.30
N ALA A 390 -33.52 22.67 -16.81
CA ALA A 390 -33.59 23.08 -18.21
C ALA A 390 -32.42 24.01 -18.59
N GLU A 391 -32.03 24.93 -17.70
CA GLU A 391 -30.86 25.79 -17.89
C GLU A 391 -29.56 24.96 -17.95
N CYS A 392 -29.38 24.03 -17.02
CA CYS A 392 -28.19 23.16 -17.01
C CYS A 392 -28.11 22.26 -18.24
N TYR A 393 -29.23 21.66 -18.68
CA TYR A 393 -29.23 20.89 -19.93
C TYR A 393 -28.86 21.76 -21.13
N ASN A 394 -29.39 22.98 -21.21
CA ASN A 394 -29.07 23.90 -22.31
C ASN A 394 -27.60 24.33 -22.27
N ASP A 395 -27.03 24.60 -21.09
CA ASP A 395 -25.60 24.88 -20.93
C ASP A 395 -24.76 23.68 -21.40
N ALA A 396 -25.10 22.45 -20.97
CA ALA A 396 -24.40 21.25 -21.43
C ALA A 396 -24.48 21.07 -22.97
N ILE A 397 -25.62 21.39 -23.59
CA ILE A 397 -25.84 21.34 -25.03
C ILE A 397 -24.96 22.36 -25.77
N VAL A 398 -24.94 23.61 -25.30
CA VAL A 398 -24.20 24.71 -25.94
C VAL A 398 -22.69 24.55 -25.78
N SER A 399 -22.25 24.19 -24.57
CA SER A 399 -20.83 24.04 -24.22
C SER A 399 -20.25 22.71 -24.77
N GLY A 400 -21.08 21.68 -24.91
CA GLY A 400 -20.72 20.41 -25.54
C GLY A 400 -20.73 20.49 -27.07
N GLY A 401 -21.89 20.72 -27.68
CA GLY A 401 -22.08 20.51 -29.13
C GLY A 401 -22.18 19.02 -29.52
N ASP A 402 -22.50 18.72 -30.79
CA ASP A 402 -22.87 17.38 -31.29
C ASP A 402 -21.66 16.46 -31.62
N GLY A 403 -20.46 16.75 -31.07
CA GLY A 403 -19.20 16.06 -31.42
C GLY A 403 -18.51 15.29 -30.28
N TRP A 404 -19.00 15.35 -29.04
CA TRP A 404 -18.31 14.75 -27.88
C TRP A 404 -18.96 13.46 -27.39
N GLU A 405 -18.23 12.71 -26.55
CA GLU A 405 -18.75 11.56 -25.80
C GLU A 405 -19.86 11.93 -24.79
N VAL A 406 -20.07 13.23 -24.52
CA VAL A 406 -21.18 13.69 -23.68
C VAL A 406 -22.44 13.78 -24.53
N PRO A 407 -23.55 13.17 -24.11
CA PRO A 407 -24.61 12.81 -25.03
C PRO A 407 -25.49 14.02 -25.34
N PHE A 408 -25.11 14.83 -26.32
CA PHE A 408 -25.93 15.90 -26.88
C PHE A 408 -27.37 15.41 -27.14
N GLY A 409 -27.52 14.21 -27.70
CA GLY A 409 -28.80 13.54 -27.87
C GLY A 409 -29.55 13.30 -26.55
N HIS A 410 -28.92 12.75 -25.51
CA HIS A 410 -29.58 12.54 -24.22
C HIS A 410 -29.89 13.87 -23.50
N ALA A 411 -29.03 14.89 -23.60
CA ALA A 411 -29.29 16.20 -23.02
C ALA A 411 -30.49 16.87 -23.71
N GLN A 412 -30.60 16.81 -25.04
CA GLN A 412 -31.78 17.27 -25.78
C GLN A 412 -33.05 16.49 -25.39
N PHE A 413 -32.94 15.17 -25.25
CA PHE A 413 -34.05 14.32 -24.82
C PHE A 413 -34.54 14.66 -23.40
N ASN A 414 -33.63 14.77 -22.43
CA ASN A 414 -33.96 15.11 -21.05
C ASN A 414 -34.48 16.55 -20.93
N LEU A 415 -33.95 17.48 -21.72
CA LEU A 415 -34.50 18.84 -21.84
C LEU A 415 -35.93 18.81 -22.40
N GLY A 416 -36.21 17.97 -23.38
CA GLY A 416 -37.55 17.75 -23.92
C GLY A 416 -38.53 17.29 -22.85
N ASN A 417 -38.18 16.27 -22.08
CA ASN A 417 -38.98 15.79 -20.95
C ASN A 417 -39.22 16.90 -19.90
N THR A 418 -38.16 17.64 -19.55
CA THR A 418 -38.25 18.77 -18.62
C THR A 418 -39.22 19.84 -19.13
N PHE A 419 -39.19 20.15 -20.43
CA PHE A 419 -40.16 21.06 -21.04
C PHE A 419 -41.60 20.53 -21.04
N VAL A 420 -41.82 19.22 -21.16
CA VAL A 420 -43.17 18.64 -20.98
C VAL A 420 -43.67 18.89 -19.56
N MET A 421 -42.84 18.65 -18.55
CA MET A 421 -43.19 18.90 -17.14
C MET A 421 -43.46 20.38 -16.84
N LEU A 422 -42.81 21.29 -17.57
CA LEU A 422 -43.05 22.74 -17.53
C LEU A 422 -44.25 23.20 -18.39
N GLY A 423 -44.91 22.28 -19.13
CA GLY A 423 -45.98 22.59 -20.10
C GLY A 423 -45.53 23.33 -21.36
N ARG A 424 -44.22 23.43 -21.62
CA ARG A 424 -43.62 24.09 -22.79
C ARG A 424 -43.56 23.13 -23.98
N LEU A 425 -44.71 22.61 -24.40
CA LEU A 425 -44.81 21.46 -25.31
C LEU A 425 -44.17 21.67 -26.69
N ARG A 426 -44.26 22.87 -27.28
CA ARG A 426 -43.58 23.17 -28.55
C ARG A 426 -42.06 23.11 -28.41
N SER A 427 -41.53 23.63 -27.31
CA SER A 427 -40.11 23.54 -26.98
C SER A 427 -39.70 22.08 -26.75
N ALA A 428 -40.55 21.30 -26.08
CA ALA A 428 -40.34 19.86 -25.88
C ALA A 428 -40.23 19.11 -27.22
N SER A 429 -41.21 19.29 -28.11
CA SER A 429 -41.21 18.70 -29.45
C SER A 429 -39.95 19.07 -30.24
N ASN A 430 -39.53 20.34 -30.22
CA ASN A 430 -38.29 20.75 -30.88
C ASN A 430 -37.05 20.08 -30.27
N ALA A 431 -36.96 19.96 -28.94
CA ALA A 431 -35.85 19.30 -28.27
C ALA A 431 -35.78 17.80 -28.60
N PHE A 432 -36.93 17.09 -28.58
CA PHE A 432 -36.98 15.70 -29.01
C PHE A 432 -36.58 15.53 -30.48
N HIS A 433 -37.05 16.41 -31.37
CA HIS A 433 -36.65 16.38 -32.77
C HIS A 433 -35.14 16.58 -32.96
N LYS A 434 -34.52 17.49 -32.20
CA LYS A 434 -33.06 17.64 -32.18
C LYS A 434 -32.35 16.39 -31.64
N SER A 435 -32.90 15.73 -30.63
CA SER A 435 -32.35 14.46 -30.14
C SER A 435 -32.40 13.37 -31.22
N VAL A 436 -33.52 13.22 -31.93
CA VAL A 436 -33.69 12.22 -33.00
C VAL A 436 -32.66 12.41 -34.12
N ASN A 437 -32.35 13.65 -34.47
CA ASN A 437 -31.42 13.98 -35.55
C ASN A 437 -29.96 14.18 -35.09
N SER A 438 -29.63 13.86 -33.83
CA SER A 438 -28.27 13.98 -33.31
C SER A 438 -27.38 12.82 -33.76
N SER A 439 -26.06 12.99 -33.65
CA SER A 439 -25.09 11.94 -33.97
C SER A 439 -25.23 10.68 -33.11
N ARG A 440 -25.78 10.82 -31.89
CA ARG A 440 -26.08 9.73 -30.95
C ARG A 440 -27.47 9.97 -30.31
N PRO A 441 -28.56 9.59 -30.99
CA PRO A 441 -29.91 9.82 -30.49
C PRO A 441 -30.22 9.00 -29.24
N SER A 442 -31.06 9.53 -28.35
CA SER A 442 -31.63 8.73 -27.27
C SER A 442 -32.63 7.72 -27.86
N GLU A 443 -32.59 6.48 -27.37
CA GLU A 443 -33.47 5.38 -27.82
C GLU A 443 -34.96 5.77 -27.80
N HIS A 444 -35.39 6.57 -26.83
CA HIS A 444 -36.80 6.94 -26.65
C HIS A 444 -37.18 8.29 -27.26
N ALA A 445 -36.26 8.96 -27.95
CA ALA A 445 -36.49 10.31 -28.47
C ALA A 445 -37.63 10.37 -29.49
N ALA A 446 -37.71 9.40 -30.41
CA ALA A 446 -38.76 9.34 -31.41
C ALA A 446 -40.14 9.11 -30.79
N SER A 447 -40.25 8.18 -29.83
CA SER A 447 -41.51 7.89 -29.14
C SER A 447 -42.01 9.07 -28.30
N ASN A 448 -41.11 9.77 -27.61
CA ASN A 448 -41.48 10.97 -26.85
C ASN A 448 -41.81 12.16 -27.77
N LEU A 449 -41.20 12.26 -28.96
CA LEU A 449 -41.59 13.25 -29.97
C LEU A 449 -43.04 13.03 -30.43
N GLU A 450 -43.41 11.79 -30.76
CA GLU A 450 -44.79 11.43 -31.13
C GLU A 450 -45.78 11.69 -29.98
N SER A 451 -45.37 11.37 -28.76
CA SER A 451 -46.18 11.62 -27.55
C SER A 451 -46.38 13.12 -27.31
N ALA A 452 -45.34 13.93 -27.48
CA ALA A 452 -45.46 15.39 -27.42
C ALA A 452 -46.40 15.92 -28.51
N GLN A 453 -46.32 15.38 -29.74
CA GLN A 453 -47.19 15.78 -30.83
C GLN A 453 -48.66 15.44 -30.55
N ARG A 454 -48.96 14.25 -30.01
CA ARG A 454 -50.32 13.87 -29.59
C ARG A 454 -50.90 14.83 -28.56
N VAL A 455 -50.09 15.27 -27.60
CA VAL A 455 -50.51 16.27 -26.61
C VAL A 455 -50.77 17.63 -27.28
N ILE A 456 -49.89 18.07 -28.18
CA ILE A 456 -50.04 19.33 -28.93
C ILE A 456 -51.32 19.32 -29.78
N ASP A 457 -51.58 18.22 -30.48
CA ASP A 457 -52.76 18.05 -31.33
C ASP A 457 -54.04 18.05 -30.49
N PHE A 458 -54.03 17.35 -29.35
CA PHE A 458 -55.13 17.39 -28.38
C PHE A 458 -55.30 18.76 -27.72
N LEU A 459 -54.29 19.64 -27.68
CA LEU A 459 -54.48 21.02 -27.22
C LEU A 459 -55.01 21.93 -28.31
N GLY A 460 -54.63 21.70 -29.56
CA GLY A 460 -55.00 22.55 -30.69
C GLY A 460 -54.60 24.01 -30.44
N ARG A 461 -55.60 24.91 -30.39
CA ARG A 461 -55.41 26.35 -30.10
C ARG A 461 -55.67 26.74 -28.65
N SER A 462 -56.04 25.78 -27.79
CA SER A 462 -56.36 26.04 -26.39
C SER A 462 -55.15 26.55 -25.62
N LYS A 463 -55.37 27.54 -24.74
CA LYS A 463 -54.32 28.08 -23.88
C LYS A 463 -54.21 27.24 -22.60
N ILE A 464 -52.98 26.90 -22.23
CA ILE A 464 -52.68 26.26 -20.95
C ILE A 464 -52.95 27.27 -19.83
N LYS A 465 -53.91 26.96 -18.94
CA LYS A 465 -54.25 27.74 -17.74
C LYS A 465 -53.24 27.45 -16.63
N SER A 466 -52.96 26.18 -16.37
CA SER A 466 -52.01 25.76 -15.34
C SER A 466 -51.37 24.41 -15.66
N VAL A 467 -50.19 24.20 -15.09
CA VAL A 467 -49.47 22.93 -15.11
C VAL A 467 -49.17 22.56 -13.67
N SER A 468 -49.44 21.31 -13.30
CA SER A 468 -49.14 20.80 -11.96
C SER A 468 -48.46 19.45 -12.08
N THR A 469 -47.41 19.24 -11.31
CA THR A 469 -46.64 17.99 -11.28
C THR A 469 -46.87 17.32 -9.94
N PHE A 470 -47.35 16.08 -9.98
CA PHE A 470 -47.60 15.29 -8.77
C PHE A 470 -46.67 14.09 -8.76
N PRO A 471 -45.82 13.93 -7.75
CA PRO A 471 -45.11 12.67 -7.56
C PRO A 471 -46.11 11.59 -7.13
N GLU A 472 -46.46 10.64 -7.99
CA GLU A 472 -47.30 9.50 -7.57
C GLU A 472 -46.43 8.45 -6.87
N SER A 473 -46.81 8.09 -5.64
CA SER A 473 -46.22 6.95 -4.93
C SER A 473 -46.81 5.65 -5.48
N SER A 474 -46.15 5.01 -6.43
CA SER A 474 -46.50 3.66 -6.84
C SER A 474 -45.37 2.68 -6.53
N THR A 475 -45.74 1.50 -6.05
CA THR A 475 -44.85 0.36 -5.73
C THR A 475 -44.16 -0.22 -6.97
N ASN A 476 -44.46 0.28 -8.19
CA ASN A 476 -43.84 -0.11 -9.46
C ASN A 476 -43.18 1.06 -10.21
N GLY A 477 -42.80 2.13 -9.51
CA GLY A 477 -41.96 3.22 -10.04
C GLY A 477 -42.66 4.60 -10.04
N PRO A 478 -41.90 5.71 -10.04
CA PRO A 478 -42.47 7.04 -9.91
C PRO A 478 -43.15 7.46 -11.21
N ILE A 479 -44.48 7.58 -11.19
CA ILE A 479 -45.24 8.23 -12.27
C ILE A 479 -45.43 9.68 -11.83
N THR A 480 -44.57 10.58 -12.28
CA THR A 480 -44.89 12.00 -12.16
C THR A 480 -46.12 12.26 -13.03
N ARG A 481 -47.26 12.57 -12.40
CA ARG A 481 -48.45 12.97 -13.15
C ARG A 481 -48.34 14.46 -13.46
N VAL A 482 -48.25 14.79 -14.73
CA VAL A 482 -48.29 16.18 -15.21
C VAL A 482 -49.73 16.49 -15.60
N GLN A 483 -50.41 17.32 -14.82
CA GLN A 483 -51.74 17.79 -15.14
C GLN A 483 -51.68 19.12 -15.88
N ILE A 484 -52.23 19.16 -17.09
CA ILE A 484 -52.35 20.37 -17.89
C ILE A 484 -53.83 20.74 -17.97
N LEU A 485 -54.20 21.88 -17.38
CA LEU A 485 -55.56 22.43 -17.46
C LEU A 485 -55.59 23.51 -18.54
N THR A 486 -56.63 23.50 -19.37
CA THR A 486 -56.75 24.49 -20.46
C THR A 486 -58.11 25.18 -20.49
N ALA A 487 -58.13 26.42 -21.01
CA ALA A 487 -59.36 27.11 -21.38
C ALA A 487 -59.84 26.59 -22.74
N ALA A 488 -61.01 25.95 -22.78
CA ALA A 488 -61.61 25.50 -24.02
C ALA A 488 -63.14 25.55 -23.91
N ASN A 489 -63.82 25.71 -25.05
CA ASN A 489 -65.28 25.74 -25.13
C ASN A 489 -65.92 24.33 -25.12
N ASP A 490 -65.11 23.31 -24.80
CA ASP A 490 -65.46 21.90 -24.81
C ASP A 490 -64.77 21.15 -23.65
N SER A 491 -65.46 20.16 -23.10
CA SER A 491 -64.90 19.29 -22.06
C SER A 491 -64.26 18.04 -22.67
N GLY A 492 -63.03 17.73 -22.29
CA GLY A 492 -62.36 16.51 -22.75
C GLY A 492 -61.09 16.21 -21.98
N GLN A 493 -60.73 14.94 -21.87
CA GLN A 493 -59.52 14.51 -21.19
C GLN A 493 -58.76 13.48 -22.02
N THR A 494 -57.43 13.58 -22.04
CA THR A 494 -56.55 12.55 -22.60
C THR A 494 -55.38 12.29 -21.66
N THR A 495 -54.83 11.09 -21.74
CA THR A 495 -53.63 10.69 -21.01
C THR A 495 -52.59 10.21 -22.01
N VAL A 496 -51.38 10.76 -21.95
CA VAL A 496 -50.27 10.39 -22.83
C VAL A 496 -49.06 10.05 -21.97
N THR A 497 -48.44 8.90 -22.24
CA THR A 497 -47.25 8.42 -21.53
C THR A 497 -45.98 8.86 -22.24
N PHE A 498 -44.95 9.17 -21.46
CA PHE A 498 -43.61 9.52 -21.91
C PHE A 498 -42.59 8.60 -21.25
N ALA A 499 -41.55 8.22 -21.97
CA ALA A 499 -40.36 7.63 -21.38
C ALA A 499 -39.64 8.65 -20.47
N GLY A 500 -38.99 8.16 -19.41
CA GLY A 500 -38.28 8.99 -18.43
C GLY A 500 -36.96 9.54 -18.97
N ASN A 501 -36.26 10.35 -18.18
CA ASN A 501 -34.95 10.88 -18.59
C ASN A 501 -33.93 9.75 -18.78
N ALA A 502 -33.06 9.92 -19.77
CA ALA A 502 -31.86 9.13 -19.93
C ALA A 502 -30.97 9.26 -18.69
N GLY A 503 -30.29 8.16 -18.36
CA GLY A 503 -29.49 8.02 -17.15
C GLY A 503 -28.27 8.91 -17.08
N SER A 504 -27.70 8.98 -15.87
CA SER A 504 -26.50 9.78 -15.61
C SER A 504 -25.24 9.08 -16.13
N ILE A 505 -24.25 9.90 -16.42
CA ILE A 505 -22.94 9.43 -16.82
C ILE A 505 -22.28 8.71 -15.64
N GLY A 506 -21.74 7.52 -15.92
CA GLY A 506 -21.08 6.65 -14.95
C GLY A 506 -19.81 7.24 -14.36
N ASN A 507 -19.28 6.57 -13.33
CA ASN A 507 -18.06 7.00 -12.64
C ASN A 507 -16.91 7.17 -13.63
N THR A 508 -16.14 8.23 -13.45
CA THR A 508 -14.94 8.48 -14.25
C THR A 508 -13.74 7.81 -13.61
N GLY A 509 -12.85 7.25 -14.43
CA GLY A 509 -11.55 6.78 -13.98
C GLY A 509 -10.69 7.91 -13.38
N GLY A 510 -9.68 7.54 -12.61
CA GLY A 510 -8.70 8.48 -12.05
C GLY A 510 -7.72 9.05 -13.08
N ILE A 511 -6.79 9.88 -12.62
CA ILE A 511 -5.66 10.38 -13.41
C ILE A 511 -4.51 9.38 -13.26
N ASP A 512 -3.88 9.03 -14.36
CA ASP A 512 -2.51 8.51 -14.33
C ASP A 512 -1.55 9.65 -14.68
N PRO A 513 -0.70 10.13 -13.74
CA PRO A 513 0.33 11.11 -14.02
C PRO A 513 1.35 10.68 -15.09
N LEU A 514 1.47 9.36 -15.36
CA LEU A 514 2.41 8.75 -16.30
C LEU A 514 1.74 8.25 -17.59
N GLY A 515 0.41 8.25 -17.68
CA GLY A 515 -0.34 7.91 -18.90
C GLY A 515 -0.27 6.44 -19.36
N LEU A 516 0.09 5.51 -18.48
CA LEU A 516 0.26 4.08 -18.77
C LEU A 516 -1.01 3.26 -18.52
N ILE A 517 -1.82 3.57 -17.49
CA ILE A 517 -3.06 2.86 -17.16
C ILE A 517 -4.12 3.86 -16.69
N ARG A 518 -5.16 4.14 -17.50
CA ARG A 518 -6.33 4.88 -17.00
C ARG A 518 -7.06 3.97 -16.00
N PRO A 519 -7.21 4.38 -14.73
CA PRO A 519 -7.98 3.58 -13.80
C PRO A 519 -9.42 3.46 -14.29
N PRO A 520 -10.08 2.34 -14.02
CA PRO A 520 -11.39 2.08 -14.60
C PRO A 520 -12.45 3.05 -14.08
N GLY A 521 -13.29 3.52 -15.00
CA GLY A 521 -14.56 4.16 -14.69
C GLY A 521 -15.65 3.11 -14.47
N GLY A 522 -16.85 3.58 -14.11
CA GLY A 522 -18.06 2.76 -14.02
C GLY A 522 -18.97 3.01 -15.22
N GLU A 523 -19.86 2.06 -15.50
CA GLU A 523 -20.89 2.19 -16.52
C GLU A 523 -21.89 3.31 -16.18
N GLY A 524 -22.62 3.78 -17.21
CA GLY A 524 -23.72 4.73 -17.06
C GLY A 524 -24.73 4.26 -16.03
N ARG A 525 -25.24 5.18 -15.20
CA ARG A 525 -26.29 4.86 -14.23
C ARG A 525 -27.66 4.85 -14.92
N PRO A 526 -28.62 4.02 -14.48
CA PRO A 526 -29.92 3.90 -15.14
C PRO A 526 -30.72 5.21 -15.16
N GLY A 527 -31.55 5.36 -16.18
CA GLY A 527 -32.47 6.48 -16.37
C GLY A 527 -33.70 6.44 -15.45
N GLU A 528 -34.62 7.38 -15.65
CA GLU A 528 -35.88 7.42 -14.92
C GLU A 528 -36.92 6.49 -15.53
N THR A 529 -37.82 6.01 -14.68
CA THR A 529 -39.09 5.46 -15.15
C THR A 529 -39.91 6.56 -15.84
N GLY A 530 -40.74 6.15 -16.80
CA GLY A 530 -41.62 7.07 -17.53
C GLY A 530 -42.60 7.85 -16.66
N PHE A 531 -43.23 8.85 -17.26
CA PHE A 531 -44.21 9.72 -16.62
C PHE A 531 -45.47 9.86 -17.48
N SER A 532 -46.58 10.25 -16.87
CA SER A 532 -47.87 10.38 -17.56
C SER A 532 -48.34 11.83 -17.54
N VAL A 533 -48.79 12.31 -18.69
CA VAL A 533 -49.36 13.64 -18.86
C VAL A 533 -50.87 13.49 -19.02
N VAL A 534 -51.63 14.07 -18.09
CA VAL A 534 -53.09 14.14 -18.17
C VAL A 534 -53.47 15.56 -18.56
N VAL A 535 -54.11 15.69 -19.72
CA VAL A 535 -54.55 16.98 -20.24
C VAL A 535 -56.06 17.04 -20.12
N SER A 536 -56.58 18.08 -19.48
CA SER A 536 -58.02 18.28 -19.30
C SER A 536 -58.44 19.65 -19.85
N ARG A 537 -59.37 19.62 -20.80
CA ARG A 537 -60.10 20.77 -21.31
C ARG A 537 -61.37 20.94 -20.46
N GLN A 538 -61.55 22.12 -19.89
CA GLN A 538 -62.71 22.49 -19.09
C GLN A 538 -63.11 23.92 -19.43
N ASP A 539 -64.41 24.14 -19.59
CA ASP A 539 -65.03 25.47 -19.72
C ASP A 539 -64.68 26.36 -18.51
#